data_AF-A0A2G5B808-F1
#
_entry.id   AF-A0A2G5B808-F1
#
_cell.length_a   1.000
_cell.length_b   1.000
_cell.length_c   1.000
_cell.angle_alpha   90.00
_cell.angle_beta   90.00
_cell.angle_gamma   90.00
#
_symmetry.space_group_name_H-M   'P 1'
#
loop_
_entity.id
_entity.type
_entity.pdbx_description
1 polymer ?
#
loop_
_entity_poly.entity_id
_entity_poly.type
_entity_poly.pdbx_seq_one_letter_code
_entity_poly.pdbx_strand_id
1 'polypeptide(L)'
;MLQPNDLAFAPSSGRIFLSGMNYTSDSEIGDGDLWTCDSKGAAKSLGQFYRTNGIEVSPDEKTLYLSESQNKGGAVVSNRILAFDLDASSGAVENKRVFVDFGKLDKTADTDIDGMRTDKEGNLYVTRNGVGKIAVFTPAGELSAYISSPSIDFVASLEFGGPTGTDLYMVGKCKDDETKGCVDKFSATITGRAFADLQKKGSDSEVPKGCGKKNRRSSN
;
A
#
# COMPACT_ATOMS: atom_id res chain seq x y z
N MET A 1 0.30 -11.99 -14.24
CA MET A 1 -0.30 -10.96 -13.38
C MET A 1 -1.33 -11.69 -12.56
N LEU A 2 -1.07 -11.79 -11.27
CA LEU A 2 -2.09 -12.15 -10.29
C LEU A 2 -3.19 -11.08 -10.30
N GLN A 3 -4.37 -11.38 -9.75
CA GLN A 3 -5.40 -10.35 -9.62
C GLN A 3 -4.82 -9.16 -8.82
N PRO A 4 -4.90 -7.92 -9.35
CA PRO A 4 -4.44 -6.74 -8.61
C PRO A 4 -5.20 -6.62 -7.29
N ASN A 5 -4.49 -6.35 -6.21
CA ASN A 5 -5.04 -6.23 -4.87
C ASN A 5 -5.07 -4.77 -4.41
N ASP A 6 -3.92 -4.10 -4.32
CA ASP A 6 -3.81 -2.68 -3.95
C ASP A 6 -3.01 -1.88 -5.00
N LEU A 7 -3.06 -0.55 -4.89
CA LEU A 7 -2.40 0.36 -5.81
C LEU A 7 -1.74 1.56 -5.12
N ALA A 8 -0.68 2.07 -5.75
CA ALA A 8 -0.06 3.33 -5.40
C ALA A 8 0.11 4.22 -6.64
N PHE A 9 0.05 5.54 -6.45
CA PHE A 9 0.13 6.52 -7.53
C PHE A 9 1.30 7.47 -7.34
N ALA A 10 2.02 7.72 -8.43
CA ALA A 10 3.07 8.74 -8.53
C ALA A 10 2.55 9.91 -9.39
N PRO A 11 1.99 10.98 -8.76
CA PRO A 11 1.38 12.08 -9.47
C PRO A 11 2.31 12.83 -10.43
N SER A 12 3.61 12.92 -10.17
CA SER A 12 4.54 13.67 -11.04
C SER A 12 4.65 13.08 -12.46
N SER A 13 4.44 11.76 -12.57
CA SER A 13 4.57 11.00 -13.81
C SER A 13 3.24 10.43 -14.31
N GLY A 14 2.20 10.45 -13.47
CA GLY A 14 0.94 9.76 -13.73
C GLY A 14 1.06 8.24 -13.70
N ARG A 15 2.11 7.70 -13.07
CA ARG A 15 2.40 6.26 -13.03
C ARG A 15 1.67 5.59 -11.87
N ILE A 16 1.19 4.38 -12.13
CA ILE A 16 0.54 3.52 -11.14
C ILE A 16 1.45 2.32 -10.86
N PHE A 17 1.48 1.92 -9.60
CA PHE A 17 2.06 0.65 -9.15
C PHE A 17 0.95 -0.21 -8.58
N LEU A 18 1.02 -1.52 -8.82
CA LEU A 18 0.02 -2.49 -8.39
C LEU A 18 0.72 -3.64 -7.70
N SER A 19 0.19 -4.06 -6.55
CA SER A 19 0.49 -5.37 -5.98
C SER A 19 -0.56 -6.37 -6.46
N GLY A 20 -0.15 -7.61 -6.71
CA GLY A 20 -1.06 -8.72 -6.89
C GLY A 20 -0.89 -9.76 -5.79
N MET A 21 -1.94 -10.54 -5.53
CA MET A 21 -1.95 -11.51 -4.44
C MET A 21 -2.56 -12.83 -4.89
N ASN A 22 -1.93 -13.92 -4.45
CA ASN A 22 -2.51 -15.25 -4.39
C ASN A 22 -2.42 -15.75 -2.94
N TYR A 23 -3.56 -16.01 -2.31
CA TYR A 23 -3.59 -16.47 -0.92
C TYR A 23 -3.56 -18.00 -0.86
N THR A 24 -2.43 -18.55 -0.42
CA THR A 24 -2.20 -19.99 -0.28
C THR A 24 -1.88 -20.36 1.17
N SER A 25 -2.09 -21.62 1.55
CA SER A 25 -1.77 -22.12 2.90
C SER A 25 -0.25 -22.15 3.14
N ASP A 26 0.51 -22.52 2.11
CA ASP A 26 1.96 -22.50 2.11
C ASP A 26 2.41 -21.61 0.95
N SER A 27 2.77 -20.37 1.26
CA SER A 27 3.11 -19.40 0.23
C SER A 27 4.48 -19.68 -0.38
N GLU A 28 4.58 -19.46 -1.69
CA GLU A 28 5.83 -19.53 -2.45
C GLU A 28 6.13 -18.20 -3.15
N ILE A 29 7.37 -18.02 -3.60
CA ILE A 29 7.70 -16.89 -4.48
C ILE A 29 6.90 -17.05 -5.77
N GLY A 30 6.12 -16.03 -6.13
CA GLY A 30 5.14 -16.08 -7.20
C GLY A 30 3.70 -15.95 -6.73
N ASP A 31 3.45 -16.07 -5.41
CA ASP A 31 2.15 -15.79 -4.79
C ASP A 31 1.92 -14.30 -4.49
N GLY A 32 2.92 -13.47 -4.73
CA GLY A 32 2.76 -12.03 -4.88
C GLY A 32 3.54 -11.52 -6.07
N ASP A 33 3.07 -10.44 -6.67
CA ASP A 33 3.75 -9.79 -7.78
C ASP A 33 3.60 -8.26 -7.72
N LEU A 34 4.59 -7.57 -8.30
CA LEU A 34 4.63 -6.11 -8.40
C LEU A 34 4.57 -5.72 -9.88
N TRP A 35 3.73 -4.74 -10.19
CA TRP A 35 3.53 -4.23 -11.54
C TRP A 35 3.53 -2.71 -11.58
N THR A 36 3.85 -2.15 -12.75
CA THR A 36 3.67 -0.73 -13.04
C THR A 36 3.01 -0.50 -14.39
N CYS A 37 2.26 0.58 -14.52
CA CYS A 37 1.79 1.10 -15.79
C CYS A 37 1.76 2.63 -15.80
N ASP A 38 1.79 3.20 -17.00
CA ASP A 38 1.51 4.62 -17.24
C ASP A 38 0.42 4.76 -18.32
N SER A 39 0.02 6.00 -18.62
CA SER A 39 -1.03 6.29 -19.61
C SER A 39 -0.68 5.88 -21.05
N LYS A 40 0.57 5.52 -21.33
CA LYS A 40 1.08 5.23 -22.68
C LYS A 40 1.34 3.73 -22.90
N GLY A 41 1.56 2.97 -21.84
CA GLY A 41 2.05 1.59 -21.91
C GLY A 41 1.07 0.51 -21.43
N ALA A 42 1.38 -0.74 -21.78
CA ALA A 42 0.82 -1.90 -21.10
C ALA A 42 1.47 -2.04 -19.72
N ALA A 43 0.78 -2.70 -18.78
CA ALA A 43 1.36 -3.04 -17.48
C ALA A 43 2.61 -3.92 -17.65
N LYS A 44 3.65 -3.60 -16.88
CA LYS A 44 4.94 -4.31 -16.85
C LYS A 44 5.14 -4.93 -15.48
N SER A 45 5.61 -6.17 -15.45
CA SER A 45 6.01 -6.83 -14.21
C SER A 45 7.34 -6.27 -13.76
N LEU A 46 7.46 -6.00 -12.46
CA LEU A 46 8.68 -5.52 -11.80
C LEU A 46 9.29 -6.58 -10.88
N GLY A 47 8.55 -7.64 -10.53
CA GLY A 47 9.08 -8.73 -9.72
C GLY A 47 7.99 -9.68 -9.21
N GLN A 48 8.45 -10.81 -8.69
CA GLN A 48 7.66 -11.79 -7.95
C GLN A 48 8.19 -11.91 -6.53
N PHE A 49 7.27 -12.14 -5.61
CA PHE A 49 7.48 -12.12 -4.17
C PHE A 49 6.70 -13.27 -3.54
N TYR A 50 6.85 -13.46 -2.24
CA TYR A 50 5.80 -14.14 -1.49
C TYR A 50 4.52 -13.27 -1.49
N ARG A 51 3.51 -13.62 -0.70
CA ARG A 51 2.21 -12.95 -0.72
C ARG A 51 2.34 -11.43 -0.42
N THR A 52 2.04 -10.61 -1.42
CA THR A 52 2.08 -9.14 -1.32
C THR A 52 0.69 -8.54 -1.11
N ASN A 53 0.63 -7.36 -0.47
CA ASN A 53 -0.63 -6.63 -0.29
C ASN A 53 -0.41 -5.12 -0.42
N GLY A 54 -0.44 -4.35 0.68
CA GLY A 54 -0.29 -2.90 0.63
C GLY A 54 0.96 -2.43 -0.10
N ILE A 55 0.79 -1.32 -0.81
CA ILE A 55 1.79 -0.69 -1.65
C ILE A 55 1.63 0.82 -1.54
N GLU A 56 2.73 1.57 -1.49
CA GLU A 56 2.69 3.03 -1.42
C GLU A 56 3.97 3.65 -1.97
N VAL A 57 3.85 4.85 -2.54
CA VAL A 57 4.96 5.68 -3.00
C VAL A 57 5.23 6.79 -1.97
N SER A 58 6.49 7.03 -1.63
CA SER A 58 6.87 8.14 -0.75
C SER A 58 6.46 9.51 -1.33
N PRO A 59 6.27 10.54 -0.50
CA PRO A 59 5.88 11.88 -0.98
C PRO A 59 6.83 12.51 -2.01
N ASP A 60 8.12 12.17 -1.94
CA ASP A 60 9.15 12.63 -2.89
C ASP A 60 9.27 11.74 -4.14
N GLU A 61 8.48 10.67 -4.23
CA GLU A 61 8.44 9.67 -5.28
C GLU A 61 9.77 8.94 -5.52
N LYS A 62 10.64 8.86 -4.50
CA LYS A 62 11.93 8.17 -4.56
C LYS A 62 11.96 6.80 -3.90
N THR A 63 10.90 6.44 -3.17
CA THR A 63 10.79 5.13 -2.55
C THR A 63 9.43 4.51 -2.88
N LEU A 64 9.46 3.24 -3.29
CA LEU A 64 8.27 2.39 -3.36
C LEU A 64 8.29 1.43 -2.17
N TYR A 65 7.20 1.38 -1.41
CA TYR A 65 6.98 0.43 -0.33
C TYR A 65 6.05 -0.70 -0.80
N LEU A 66 6.32 -1.93 -0.35
CA LEU A 66 5.51 -3.10 -0.65
C LEU A 66 5.49 -4.04 0.55
N SER A 67 4.32 -4.49 0.99
CA SER A 67 4.25 -5.53 2.01
C SER A 67 4.56 -6.90 1.42
N GLU A 68 5.30 -7.73 2.15
CA GLU A 68 5.56 -9.13 1.82
C GLU A 68 5.32 -9.99 3.05
N SER A 69 4.48 -11.01 2.89
CA SER A 69 4.11 -11.97 3.92
C SER A 69 4.35 -13.41 3.45
N GLN A 70 4.66 -14.30 4.39
CA GLN A 70 4.78 -15.74 4.11
C GLN A 70 3.80 -16.52 4.97
N ASN A 71 3.06 -17.42 4.35
CA ASN A 71 2.16 -18.36 5.01
C ASN A 71 2.81 -19.75 5.09
N LYS A 72 2.63 -20.44 6.22
CA LYS A 72 2.93 -21.87 6.40
C LYS A 72 1.78 -22.54 7.13
N GLY A 73 1.22 -23.60 6.57
CA GLY A 73 0.06 -24.28 7.14
C GLY A 73 -1.15 -23.36 7.38
N GLY A 74 -1.30 -22.30 6.58
CA GLY A 74 -2.36 -21.30 6.68
C GLY A 74 -2.11 -20.14 7.65
N ALA A 75 -1.02 -20.19 8.44
CA ALA A 75 -0.64 -19.12 9.36
C ALA A 75 0.44 -18.23 8.76
N VAL A 76 0.40 -16.93 9.04
CA VAL A 76 1.50 -16.02 8.69
C VAL A 76 2.69 -16.32 9.58
N VAL A 77 3.88 -16.49 8.99
CA VAL A 77 5.13 -16.79 9.72
C VAL A 77 6.23 -15.76 9.47
N SER A 78 6.05 -14.90 8.48
CA SER A 78 6.93 -13.76 8.19
C SER A 78 6.07 -12.63 7.66
N ASN A 79 6.37 -11.42 8.11
CA ASN A 79 5.62 -10.24 7.73
C ASN A 79 6.55 -9.01 7.72
N ARG A 80 6.72 -8.41 6.55
CA ARG A 80 7.74 -7.39 6.27
C ARG A 80 7.18 -6.27 5.40
N ILE A 81 7.77 -5.09 5.54
CA ILE A 81 7.70 -4.03 4.52
C ILE A 81 9.03 -3.99 3.79
N LEU A 82 8.96 -4.14 2.48
CA LEU A 82 10.07 -3.95 1.56
C LEU A 82 10.06 -2.50 1.06
N ALA A 83 11.25 -1.96 0.80
CA ALA A 83 11.44 -0.69 0.13
C ALA A 83 12.35 -0.87 -1.09
N PHE A 84 12.10 -0.05 -2.11
CA PHE A 84 12.86 0.02 -3.35
C PHE A 84 13.18 1.47 -3.65
N ASP A 85 14.36 1.73 -4.22
CA ASP A 85 14.61 3.02 -4.84
C ASP A 85 13.73 3.13 -6.09
N LEU A 86 13.03 4.24 -6.23
CA LEU A 86 12.06 4.48 -7.29
C LEU A 86 12.53 5.66 -8.16
N ASP A 87 12.59 5.43 -9.47
CA ASP A 87 12.50 6.49 -10.46
C ASP A 87 11.08 6.51 -11.02
N ALA A 88 10.25 7.43 -10.51
CA ALA A 88 8.85 7.53 -10.92
C ALA A 88 8.67 7.86 -12.41
N SER A 89 9.64 8.56 -13.03
CA SER A 89 9.56 8.95 -14.43
C SER A 89 9.64 7.73 -15.36
N SER A 90 10.65 6.87 -15.15
CA SER A 90 10.85 5.65 -15.93
C SER A 90 10.02 4.48 -15.42
N GLY A 91 9.66 4.49 -14.13
CA GLY A 91 9.03 3.38 -13.41
C GLY A 91 10.02 2.30 -12.95
N ALA A 92 11.33 2.58 -13.00
CA ALA A 92 12.34 1.66 -12.53
C ALA A 92 12.30 1.54 -11.00
N VAL A 93 12.42 0.31 -10.51
CA VAL A 93 12.53 -0.01 -9.09
C VAL A 93 13.80 -0.82 -8.87
N GLU A 94 14.66 -0.35 -7.98
CA GLU A 94 15.98 -0.91 -7.74
C GLU A 94 16.28 -1.02 -6.24
N ASN A 95 17.42 -1.63 -5.90
CA ASN A 95 17.95 -1.65 -4.52
C ASN A 95 16.95 -2.12 -3.46
N LYS A 96 16.29 -3.27 -3.72
CA LYS A 96 15.38 -3.93 -2.78
C LYS A 96 16.03 -4.07 -1.41
N ARG A 97 15.37 -3.56 -0.38
CA ARG A 97 15.78 -3.66 1.03
C ARG A 97 14.58 -3.93 1.93
N VAL A 98 14.84 -4.51 3.09
CA VAL A 98 13.83 -4.61 4.14
C VAL A 98 13.76 -3.26 4.84
N PHE A 99 12.60 -2.60 4.77
CA PHE A 99 12.32 -1.39 5.54
C PHE A 99 11.98 -1.75 6.98
N VAL A 100 11.08 -2.71 7.17
CA VAL A 100 10.68 -3.24 8.48
C VAL A 100 10.50 -4.75 8.42
N ASP A 101 10.95 -5.44 9.47
CA ASP A 101 10.64 -6.85 9.73
C ASP A 101 9.99 -6.93 11.12
N PHE A 102 8.69 -7.24 11.17
CA PHE A 102 7.93 -7.24 12.42
C PHE A 102 8.34 -8.38 13.37
N GLY A 103 8.85 -9.49 12.83
CA GLY A 103 9.45 -10.55 13.64
C GLY A 103 10.70 -10.11 14.38
N LYS A 104 11.45 -9.16 13.81
CA LYS A 104 12.62 -8.55 14.46
C LYS A 104 12.22 -7.41 15.38
N LEU A 105 11.37 -6.50 14.89
CA LEU A 105 10.95 -5.27 15.55
C LEU A 105 10.24 -5.54 16.89
N ASP A 106 9.19 -6.35 16.88
CA ASP A 106 8.31 -6.51 18.05
C ASP A 106 7.73 -7.92 18.24
N LYS A 107 8.25 -8.90 17.49
CA LYS A 107 7.86 -10.32 17.55
C LYS A 107 6.45 -10.61 17.03
N THR A 108 5.86 -9.72 16.22
CA THR A 108 4.53 -9.90 15.62
C THR A 108 4.61 -10.32 14.14
N ALA A 109 5.51 -11.26 13.82
CA ALA A 109 5.67 -11.80 12.45
C ALA A 109 4.40 -12.52 11.94
N ASP A 110 3.52 -12.91 12.84
CA ASP A 110 2.26 -13.63 12.62
C ASP A 110 1.06 -12.71 12.40
N THR A 111 1.23 -11.40 12.60
CA THR A 111 0.18 -10.40 12.34
C THR A 111 0.27 -9.93 10.89
N ASP A 112 -0.85 -10.00 10.16
CA ASP A 112 -0.86 -9.72 8.73
C ASP A 112 -0.80 -8.22 8.40
N ILE A 113 -0.41 -7.89 7.17
CA ILE A 113 -0.45 -6.52 6.63
C ILE A 113 -1.40 -6.49 5.44
N ASP A 114 -2.22 -5.45 5.42
CA ASP A 114 -3.14 -5.15 4.34
C ASP A 114 -2.71 -3.84 3.66
N GLY A 115 -3.54 -2.79 3.62
CA GLY A 115 -3.18 -1.50 3.04
C GLY A 115 -2.12 -0.67 3.80
N MET A 116 -1.58 0.34 3.12
CA MET A 116 -0.67 1.35 3.70
C MET A 116 -0.83 2.72 3.03
N ARG A 117 -0.55 3.81 3.76
CA ARG A 117 -0.54 5.19 3.24
C ARG A 117 0.57 6.03 3.85
N THR A 118 0.97 7.10 3.18
CA THR A 118 1.87 8.10 3.75
C THR A 118 1.17 9.41 4.08
N ASP A 119 1.67 10.10 5.10
CA ASP A 119 1.42 11.53 5.25
C ASP A 119 2.39 12.36 4.38
N LYS A 120 2.16 13.68 4.30
CA LYS A 120 2.99 14.57 3.46
C LYS A 120 4.44 14.70 3.92
N GLU A 121 4.77 14.29 5.14
CA GLU A 121 6.13 14.31 5.68
C GLU A 121 6.85 12.96 5.47
N GLY A 122 6.14 11.96 4.96
CA GLY A 122 6.66 10.65 4.62
C GLY A 122 6.57 9.63 5.74
N ASN A 123 5.81 9.91 6.81
CA ASN A 123 5.52 8.86 7.79
C ASN A 123 4.62 7.81 7.12
N LEU A 124 4.98 6.54 7.24
CA LEU A 124 4.28 5.41 6.65
C LEU A 124 3.33 4.78 7.68
N TYR A 125 2.04 4.77 7.35
CA TYR A 125 0.97 4.18 8.13
C TYR A 125 0.61 2.82 7.51
N VAL A 126 0.76 1.74 8.28
CA VAL A 126 0.64 0.35 7.81
C VAL A 126 -0.42 -0.36 8.63
N THR A 127 -1.42 -0.98 8.00
CA THR A 127 -2.38 -1.80 8.75
C THR A 127 -1.70 -3.02 9.38
N ARG A 128 -2.19 -3.39 10.57
CA ARG A 128 -1.86 -4.63 11.27
C ARG A 128 -3.17 -5.40 11.41
N ASN A 129 -3.47 -6.19 10.39
CA ASN A 129 -4.74 -6.88 10.21
C ASN A 129 -4.82 -8.09 11.17
N GLY A 130 -5.92 -8.19 11.93
CA GLY A 130 -6.17 -9.20 12.94
C GLY A 130 -5.92 -8.74 14.39
N VAL A 131 -5.33 -7.55 14.57
CA VAL A 131 -5.07 -6.98 15.91
C VAL A 131 -5.57 -5.54 16.08
N GLY A 132 -6.29 -5.01 15.09
CA GLY A 132 -6.94 -3.71 15.16
C GLY A 132 -5.99 -2.53 15.29
N LYS A 133 -4.82 -2.58 14.63
CA LYS A 133 -3.80 -1.53 14.76
C LYS A 133 -3.33 -0.99 13.43
N ILE A 134 -2.83 0.24 13.45
CA ILE A 134 -1.99 0.84 12.43
C ILE A 134 -0.61 1.09 13.05
N ALA A 135 0.44 0.56 12.41
CA ALA A 135 1.82 0.90 12.74
C ALA A 135 2.21 2.18 11.99
N VAL A 136 2.85 3.13 12.68
CA VAL A 136 3.31 4.39 12.07
C VAL A 136 4.84 4.42 12.12
N PHE A 137 5.47 4.52 10.96
CA PHE A 137 6.93 4.61 10.83
C PHE A 137 7.35 5.99 10.36
N THR A 138 8.45 6.49 10.89
CA THR A 138 9.11 7.69 10.34
C THR A 138 9.73 7.38 8.97
N PRO A 139 10.08 8.40 8.15
CA PRO A 139 10.81 8.18 6.90
C PRO A 139 12.15 7.43 7.09
N ALA A 140 12.73 7.48 8.30
CA ALA A 140 13.95 6.76 8.63
C ALA A 140 13.73 5.26 8.97
N GLY A 141 12.48 4.80 9.02
CA GLY A 141 12.12 3.41 9.37
C GLY A 141 11.96 3.15 10.86
N GLU A 142 11.89 4.19 11.69
CA GLU A 142 11.68 4.05 13.13
C GLU A 142 10.19 3.95 13.44
N LEU A 143 9.80 2.99 14.28
CA LEU A 143 8.41 2.89 14.76
C LEU A 143 8.12 4.08 15.68
N SER A 144 7.20 4.94 15.25
CA SER A 144 6.77 6.13 16.00
C SER A 144 5.58 5.82 16.92
N ALA A 145 4.58 5.08 16.43
CA ALA A 145 3.38 4.78 17.20
C ALA A 145 2.62 3.53 16.70
N TYR A 146 1.75 3.02 17.57
CA TYR A 146 0.63 2.17 17.21
C TYR A 146 -0.68 2.93 17.45
N ILE A 147 -1.54 3.03 16.44
CA ILE A 147 -2.90 3.56 16.56
C ILE A 147 -3.85 2.38 16.63
N SER A 148 -4.64 2.27 17.70
CA SER A 148 -5.63 1.20 17.86
C SER A 148 -7.01 1.63 17.37
N SER A 149 -7.68 0.73 16.67
CA SER A 149 -9.10 0.85 16.34
C SER A 149 -9.95 0.27 17.48
N PRO A 150 -10.94 1.01 17.99
CA PRO A 150 -11.89 0.47 18.97
C PRO A 150 -12.88 -0.54 18.38
N SER A 151 -13.22 -0.44 17.08
CA SER A 151 -14.32 -1.21 16.49
C SER A 151 -13.93 -2.21 15.40
N ILE A 152 -12.64 -2.30 15.03
CA ILE A 152 -12.14 -3.13 13.93
C ILE A 152 -10.91 -3.92 14.40
N ASP A 153 -10.95 -5.26 14.33
CA ASP A 153 -9.76 -6.10 14.53
C ASP A 153 -9.03 -6.37 13.20
N PHE A 154 -9.77 -6.50 12.09
CA PHE A 154 -9.24 -6.78 10.75
C PHE A 154 -9.19 -5.52 9.89
N VAL A 155 -8.31 -4.57 10.24
CA VAL A 155 -8.16 -3.32 9.48
C VAL A 155 -7.55 -3.63 8.12
N ALA A 156 -8.35 -3.44 7.07
CA ALA A 156 -8.00 -3.80 5.69
C ALA A 156 -7.36 -2.64 4.93
N SER A 157 -7.80 -1.40 5.18
CA SER A 157 -7.25 -0.23 4.49
C SER A 157 -7.42 1.04 5.32
N LEU A 158 -6.74 2.10 4.89
CA LEU A 158 -6.76 3.42 5.51
C LEU A 158 -6.56 4.52 4.47
N GLU A 159 -7.14 5.69 4.72
CA GLU A 159 -6.91 6.88 3.90
C GLU A 159 -7.14 8.15 4.73
N PHE A 160 -6.40 9.20 4.42
CA PHE A 160 -6.57 10.51 5.04
C PHE A 160 -7.66 11.32 4.34
N GLY A 161 -8.48 11.99 5.14
CA GLY A 161 -9.55 12.85 4.66
C GLY A 161 -9.94 13.91 5.68
N GLY A 162 -11.23 14.28 5.66
CA GLY A 162 -11.76 15.36 6.47
C GLY A 162 -11.36 16.74 5.96
N PRO A 163 -11.77 17.82 6.66
CA PRO A 163 -11.62 19.20 6.16
C PRO A 163 -10.16 19.64 5.95
N THR A 164 -9.23 19.06 6.71
CA THR A 164 -7.80 19.42 6.72
C THR A 164 -6.90 18.27 6.24
N GLY A 165 -7.47 17.14 5.83
CA GLY A 165 -6.73 15.94 5.42
C GLY A 165 -6.00 15.25 6.57
N THR A 166 -6.37 15.52 7.82
CA THR A 166 -5.74 14.96 9.03
C THR A 166 -6.60 13.89 9.70
N ASP A 167 -7.82 13.65 9.20
CA ASP A 167 -8.65 12.55 9.68
C ASP A 167 -8.23 11.27 8.96
N LEU A 168 -7.53 10.37 9.66
CA LEU A 168 -7.19 9.05 9.17
C LEU A 168 -8.38 8.11 9.36
N TYR A 169 -9.04 7.77 8.26
CA TYR A 169 -10.09 6.76 8.24
C TYR A 169 -9.47 5.37 8.13
N MET A 170 -10.01 4.42 8.87
CA MET A 170 -9.62 3.02 8.86
C MET A 170 -10.87 2.18 8.59
N VAL A 171 -10.75 1.20 7.68
CA VAL A 171 -11.88 0.35 7.31
C VAL A 171 -11.52 -1.11 7.43
N GLY A 172 -12.49 -1.93 7.81
CA GLY A 172 -12.29 -3.36 7.99
C GLY A 172 -13.53 -4.06 8.50
N LYS A 173 -13.36 -5.31 8.96
CA LYS A 173 -14.46 -6.07 9.56
C LYS A 173 -14.74 -5.57 10.98
N CYS A 174 -16.02 -5.40 11.33
CA CYS A 174 -16.39 -5.04 12.69
C CYS A 174 -15.95 -6.12 13.69
N LYS A 175 -15.41 -5.67 14.82
CA LYS A 175 -14.98 -6.53 15.92
C LYS A 175 -16.10 -7.38 16.50
N ASP A 176 -17.28 -6.78 16.67
CA ASP A 176 -18.43 -7.46 17.28
C ASP A 176 -19.21 -8.32 16.28
N ASP A 177 -18.98 -8.15 14.97
CA ASP A 177 -19.66 -8.90 13.89
C ASP A 177 -18.83 -8.84 12.59
N GLU A 178 -17.99 -9.84 12.37
CA GLU A 178 -17.10 -9.92 11.21
C GLU A 178 -17.81 -9.99 9.85
N THR A 179 -19.13 -10.19 9.83
CA THR A 179 -19.93 -10.15 8.59
C THR A 179 -20.26 -8.73 8.13
N LYS A 180 -19.96 -7.72 8.97
CA LYS A 180 -20.20 -6.30 8.70
C LYS A 180 -18.89 -5.53 8.52
N GLY A 181 -18.96 -4.48 7.71
CA GLY A 181 -17.90 -3.49 7.57
C GLY A 181 -18.04 -2.37 8.61
N CYS A 182 -16.92 -2.00 9.22
CA CYS A 182 -16.82 -0.88 10.15
C CYS A 182 -15.82 0.16 9.62
N VAL A 183 -16.03 1.40 10.06
CA VAL A 183 -15.16 2.54 9.76
C VAL A 183 -14.84 3.21 11.10
N ASP A 184 -13.56 3.32 11.41
CA ASP A 184 -13.07 4.14 12.52
C ASP A 184 -12.30 5.35 11.98
N LYS A 185 -12.07 6.32 12.87
CA LYS A 185 -11.35 7.54 12.56
C LYS A 185 -10.36 7.88 13.67
N PHE A 186 -9.14 8.20 13.29
CA PHE A 186 -8.13 8.80 14.17
C PHE A 186 -7.75 10.19 13.65
N SER A 187 -7.67 11.18 14.52
CA SER A 187 -7.22 12.51 14.14
C SER A 187 -5.70 12.60 14.26
N ALA A 188 -5.01 12.53 13.14
CA ALA A 188 -3.58 12.76 13.03
C ALA A 188 -3.25 14.25 13.10
N THR A 189 -1.96 14.57 13.21
CA THR A 189 -1.46 15.95 13.23
C THR A 189 -0.93 16.41 11.87
N ILE A 190 -0.56 15.47 11.00
CA ILE A 190 0.02 15.73 9.69
C ILE A 190 -1.00 15.32 8.60
N THR A 191 -1.16 16.18 7.60
CA THR A 191 -2.03 15.94 6.46
C THR A 191 -1.55 14.75 5.63
N GLY A 192 -2.47 13.88 5.21
CA GLY A 192 -2.20 12.79 4.28
C GLY A 192 -1.61 13.24 2.95
N ARG A 193 -0.70 12.44 2.38
CA ARG A 193 -0.05 12.73 1.09
C ARG A 193 -1.07 12.93 -0.02
N ALA A 194 -1.95 11.95 -0.24
CA ALA A 194 -2.93 11.98 -1.32
C ALA A 194 -3.88 13.18 -1.20
N PHE A 195 -4.35 13.48 0.01
CA PHE A 195 -5.16 14.67 0.26
C PHE A 195 -4.41 15.96 -0.12
N ALA A 196 -3.17 16.10 0.34
CA ALA A 196 -2.34 17.27 0.05
C ALA A 196 -2.09 17.44 -1.45
N ASP A 197 -1.84 16.34 -2.16
CA ASP A 197 -1.63 16.34 -3.61
C ASP A 197 -2.87 16.83 -4.37
N LEU A 198 -4.07 16.41 -3.95
CA LEU A 198 -5.33 16.86 -4.55
C LEU A 198 -5.63 18.35 -4.31
N GLN A 199 -5.06 18.96 -3.27
CA GLN A 199 -5.23 20.40 -3.00
C GLN A 199 -4.27 21.27 -3.81
N LYS A 200 -3.24 20.70 -4.44
CA LYS A 200 -2.36 21.44 -5.35
C LYS A 200 -3.18 21.80 -6.58
N LYS A 201 -3.69 23.04 -6.64
CA LYS A 201 -4.38 23.57 -7.82
C LYS A 201 -3.48 23.33 -9.04
N GLY A 202 -3.99 22.58 -10.01
CA GLY A 202 -3.27 22.28 -11.24
C GLY A 202 -2.84 23.59 -11.90
N SER A 203 -1.52 23.82 -11.99
CA SER A 203 -1.00 24.64 -13.06
C SER A 203 -1.17 23.83 -14.34
N ASP A 204 -2.22 24.12 -15.12
CA ASP A 204 -2.42 23.75 -16.53
C ASP A 204 -1.67 22.49 -17.03
N SER A 205 -1.92 21.33 -16.43
CA SER A 205 -1.46 20.06 -16.97
C SER A 205 -2.66 19.16 -17.23
N GLU A 206 -2.88 18.84 -18.51
CA GLU A 206 -3.90 17.89 -18.99
C GLU A 206 -3.96 16.66 -18.09
N VAL A 207 -5.15 16.36 -17.56
CA VAL A 207 -5.41 15.13 -16.81
C VAL A 207 -5.05 13.93 -17.70
N PRO A 208 -4.08 13.08 -17.31
CA PRO A 208 -3.72 11.92 -18.11
C PRO A 208 -4.92 10.98 -18.21
N LYS A 209 -5.30 10.61 -19.45
CA LYS A 209 -6.36 9.63 -19.68
C LYS A 209 -5.92 8.29 -19.08
N GLY A 210 -6.70 7.79 -18.11
CA GLY A 210 -6.46 6.52 -17.43
C GLY A 210 -6.53 5.31 -18.38
N CYS A 211 -6.14 4.15 -17.86
CA CYS A 211 -6.01 2.88 -18.61
C CYS A 211 -7.33 2.43 -19.25
N GLY A 212 -7.55 2.81 -20.52
CA GLY A 212 -8.63 2.27 -21.35
C GLY A 212 -8.18 1.04 -22.14
N LYS A 213 -8.98 -0.03 -22.13
CA LYS A 213 -8.78 -1.21 -22.99
C LYS A 213 -8.73 -0.77 -24.45
N LYS A 214 -7.60 -1.02 -25.13
CA LYS A 214 -7.52 -0.90 -26.60
C LYS A 214 -8.45 -1.96 -27.21
N ASN A 215 -9.57 -1.53 -27.78
CA ASN A 215 -10.38 -2.37 -28.65
C ASN A 215 -9.51 -2.82 -29.83
N ARG A 216 -9.25 -4.13 -29.92
CA ARG A 216 -8.69 -4.76 -31.12
C ARG A 216 -9.69 -4.55 -32.25
N ARG A 217 -9.38 -3.64 -33.17
CA ARG A 217 -10.00 -3.63 -34.49
C ARG A 217 -9.38 -4.79 -35.28
N SER A 218 -10.18 -5.81 -35.55
CA SER A 218 -9.90 -6.78 -36.60
C SER A 218 -9.78 -6.03 -37.93
N SER A 219 -8.67 -6.25 -38.63
CA SER A 219 -8.52 -5.85 -40.03
C SER A 219 -8.93 -7.04 -40.90
N ASN A 220 -9.84 -6.73 -41.84
CA ASN A 220 -10.31 -7.44 -43.04
C ASN A 220 -10.21 -8.96 -43.11
#